data_AF-A0A939WBE8-F1
#
_entry.id   AF-A0A939WBE8-F1
#
_cell.length_a   1.000
_cell.length_b   1.000
_cell.length_c   1.000
_cell.angle_alpha   90.00
_cell.angle_beta   90.00
_cell.angle_gamma   90.00
#
_symmetry.space_group_name_H-M   'P 1'
#
loop_
_entity.id
_entity.type
_entity.pdbx_description
1 polymer ?
#
loop_
_entity_poly.entity_id
_entity_poly.type
_entity_poly.pdbx_seq_one_letter_code
_entity_poly.pdbx_strand_id
1 'polypeptide(L)'
;GRQETYLAVLTEFSPSTSSGGESYEAVLSMDQPSSGFLLPGMSVEASIYADDSAGAGNGGALSVPWGAVVGDNGASVVWLYDPASRKIRRCPVKAERAGGSDSALVSGDLHPGDLIVAAGGDWLSDGMTVDVLNPEVLREDH
;
A
#
# COMPACT_ATOMS: atom_id res chain seq x y z
N GLY A 1 -23.00 12.92 -1.17
CA GLY A 1 -22.67 14.04 -0.25
C GLY A 1 -21.18 14.24 -0.28
N ARG A 2 -20.68 15.48 -0.19
CA ARG A 2 -19.25 15.77 -0.20
C ARG A 2 -18.63 15.28 1.11
N GLN A 3 -17.76 14.27 1.05
CA GLN A 3 -16.93 13.89 2.19
C GLN A 3 -15.76 14.88 2.25
N GLU A 4 -15.53 15.47 3.42
CA GLU A 4 -14.42 16.39 3.65
C GLU A 4 -13.44 15.72 4.62
N THR A 5 -12.19 15.59 4.20
CA THR A 5 -11.14 14.92 4.98
C THR A 5 -10.23 15.95 5.61
N TYR A 6 -9.94 15.79 6.90
CA TYR A 6 -9.06 16.67 7.67
C TYR A 6 -7.91 15.85 8.26
N LEU A 7 -6.71 16.41 8.23
CA LEU A 7 -5.56 15.77 8.86
C LEU A 7 -5.70 15.88 10.38
N ALA A 8 -5.56 14.74 11.06
CA ALA A 8 -5.53 14.67 12.50
C ALA A 8 -4.29 13.90 12.97
N VAL A 9 -3.74 14.30 14.11
CA VAL A 9 -2.60 13.65 14.75
C VAL A 9 -3.07 12.87 15.98
N LEU A 10 -2.63 11.62 16.11
CA LEU A 10 -2.85 10.84 17.32
C LEU A 10 -2.05 11.47 18.46
N THR A 11 -2.73 11.97 19.48
CA THR A 11 -2.13 12.70 20.60
C THR A 11 -2.04 11.83 21.85
N GLU A 12 -3.02 10.97 22.07
CA GLU A 12 -3.04 10.06 23.21
C GLU A 12 -3.54 8.68 22.79
N PHE A 13 -2.93 7.64 23.33
CA PHE A 13 -3.33 6.25 23.16
C PHE A 13 -3.32 5.58 24.52
N SER A 14 -4.48 5.09 24.96
CA SER A 14 -4.66 4.45 26.27
C SER A 14 -4.71 2.93 26.09
N PRO A 15 -3.62 2.20 26.43
CA PRO A 15 -3.58 0.74 26.28
C PRO A 15 -4.39 -0.02 27.35
N SER A 16 -5.16 0.67 28.19
CA SER A 16 -6.03 0.07 29.19
C SER A 16 -7.31 -0.44 28.54
N THR A 17 -7.45 -1.76 28.44
CA THR A 17 -8.68 -2.41 28.01
C THR A 17 -9.83 -2.02 28.95
N SER A 18 -10.85 -1.35 28.40
CA SER A 18 -12.14 -1.25 29.08
C SER A 18 -12.63 -2.68 29.33
N SER A 19 -13.00 -2.99 30.58
CA SER A 19 -13.29 -4.35 31.03
C SER A 19 -14.33 -5.04 30.12
N GLY A 20 -13.85 -5.87 29.19
CA GLY A 20 -14.65 -6.72 28.31
C GLY A 20 -14.47 -6.54 26.79
N GLY A 21 -13.64 -5.61 26.28
CA GLY A 21 -13.51 -5.37 24.83
C GLY A 21 -12.08 -5.32 24.27
N GLU A 22 -11.90 -5.84 23.06
CA GLU A 22 -10.69 -5.76 22.23
C GLU A 22 -10.51 -4.36 21.59
N SER A 23 -10.90 -3.30 22.30
CA SER A 23 -10.88 -1.92 21.79
C SER A 23 -9.98 -1.04 22.63
N TYR A 24 -9.24 -0.18 21.94
CA TYR A 24 -8.36 0.83 22.53
C TYR A 24 -8.98 2.20 22.38
N GLU A 25 -8.79 3.05 23.39
CA GLU A 25 -9.16 4.45 23.31
C GLU A 25 -8.01 5.26 22.72
N ALA A 26 -8.34 6.10 21.73
CA ALA A 26 -7.40 6.96 21.04
C ALA A 26 -7.96 8.39 20.97
N VAL A 27 -7.12 9.38 21.28
CA VAL A 27 -7.46 10.81 21.17
C VAL A 27 -6.74 11.39 19.97
N LEU A 28 -7.50 11.88 19.00
CA LEU A 28 -6.99 12.56 17.80
C LEU A 28 -7.18 14.07 17.94
N SER A 29 -6.15 14.83 17.63
CA SER A 29 -6.21 16.31 17.55
C SER A 29 -6.11 16.74 16.10
N MET A 30 -6.88 17.76 15.71
CA MET A 30 -6.80 18.38 14.39
C MET A 30 -6.93 19.89 14.50
N ASP A 31 -6.38 20.62 13.54
CA ASP A 31 -6.68 22.04 13.38
C ASP A 31 -8.14 22.23 13.01
N GLN A 32 -8.76 23.29 13.53
CA GLN A 32 -10.14 23.64 13.17
C GLN A 32 -10.19 23.99 11.68
N PRO A 33 -10.93 23.25 10.85
CA PRO A 33 -10.94 23.53 9.42
C PRO A 33 -11.62 24.86 9.13
N SER A 34 -11.03 25.63 8.20
CA SER A 34 -11.58 26.93 7.79
C SER A 34 -12.85 26.80 6.92
N SER A 35 -13.15 25.60 6.43
CA SER A 35 -14.36 25.26 5.67
C SER A 35 -15.19 24.27 6.48
N GLY A 36 -16.40 24.70 6.90
CA GLY A 36 -17.37 23.84 7.57
C GLY A 36 -17.43 23.97 9.09
N PHE A 37 -18.61 23.69 9.66
CA PHE A 37 -18.86 23.69 11.11
C PHE A 37 -18.74 22.26 11.65
N LEU A 38 -17.56 21.87 12.14
CA LEU A 38 -17.42 20.70 13.01
C LEU A 38 -17.80 21.11 14.43
N LEU A 39 -18.99 20.68 14.89
CA LEU A 39 -19.51 21.01 16.21
C LEU A 39 -19.33 19.84 17.19
N PRO A 40 -19.20 20.12 18.50
CA PRO A 40 -19.21 19.09 19.52
C PRO A 40 -20.46 18.19 19.40
N GLY A 41 -20.24 16.87 19.44
CA GLY A 41 -21.32 15.87 19.35
C GLY A 41 -21.59 15.32 17.94
N MET A 42 -20.89 15.78 16.91
CA MET A 42 -20.94 15.15 15.59
C MET A 42 -20.18 13.81 15.56
N SER A 43 -20.75 12.80 14.91
CA SER A 43 -20.05 11.55 14.60
C SER A 43 -19.13 11.75 13.42
N VAL A 44 -17.92 11.20 13.51
CA VAL A 44 -16.91 11.23 12.46
C VAL A 44 -16.40 9.82 12.20
N GLU A 45 -15.91 9.58 10.99
CA GLU A 45 -15.12 8.39 10.66
C GLU A 45 -13.65 8.80 10.66
N ALA A 46 -12.80 8.02 11.33
CA ALA A 46 -11.36 8.29 11.41
C ALA A 46 -10.61 7.14 10.73
N SER A 47 -9.69 7.49 9.83
CA SER A 47 -8.77 6.55 9.20
C SER A 47 -7.34 6.86 9.67
N ILE A 48 -6.65 5.86 10.22
CA ILE A 48 -5.27 5.98 10.65
C ILE A 48 -4.39 5.40 9.54
N TYR A 49 -3.54 6.24 8.95
CA TYR A 49 -2.51 5.82 8.02
C TYR A 49 -1.25 5.57 8.82
N ALA A 50 -0.86 4.30 8.97
CA ALA A 50 0.46 3.97 9.49
C ALA A 50 1.47 4.19 8.36
N ASP A 51 2.41 5.10 8.58
CA ASP A 51 3.57 5.23 7.71
C ASP A 51 4.44 3.98 7.91
N ASP A 52 4.30 3.00 7.01
CA ASP A 52 5.02 1.72 7.04
C ASP A 52 6.54 1.92 6.84
N SER A 53 6.98 3.16 6.56
CA SER A 53 8.38 3.54 6.45
C SER A 53 9.16 3.44 7.77
N ALA A 54 8.50 3.21 8.91
CA ALA A 54 9.18 2.93 10.18
C ALA A 54 10.02 1.63 10.17
N GLY A 55 9.91 0.80 9.12
CA GLY A 55 10.81 -0.32 8.83
C GLY A 55 11.92 -0.05 7.79
N ALA A 56 11.98 1.14 7.19
CA ALA A 56 12.86 1.45 6.07
C ALA A 56 14.29 1.81 6.52
N GLY A 57 15.02 0.83 7.05
CA GLY A 57 16.47 0.88 7.12
C GLY A 57 17.09 0.62 5.74
N ASN A 58 17.48 1.66 5.00
CA ASN A 58 18.39 1.66 3.82
C ASN A 58 18.20 0.57 2.72
N GLY A 59 17.03 -0.05 2.64
CA GLY A 59 16.64 -1.05 1.64
C GLY A 59 15.15 -1.36 1.81
N GLY A 60 14.35 -0.29 1.98
CA GLY A 60 12.98 -0.32 2.49
C GLY A 60 12.05 -1.18 1.65
N ALA A 61 11.18 -1.91 2.32
CA ALA A 61 10.20 -2.74 1.67
C ALA A 61 9.14 -1.88 0.96
N LEU A 62 8.74 -2.28 -0.24
CA LEU A 62 7.80 -1.57 -1.10
C LEU A 62 6.41 -2.18 -0.96
N SER A 63 5.37 -1.35 -0.89
CA SER A 63 4.00 -1.85 -0.93
C SER A 63 3.55 -2.05 -2.38
N VAL A 64 3.08 -3.25 -2.71
CA VAL A 64 2.57 -3.63 -4.03
C VAL A 64 1.21 -4.30 -3.92
N PRO A 65 0.37 -4.33 -4.97
CA PRO A 65 -0.88 -5.09 -4.95
C PRO A 65 -0.63 -6.58 -4.68
N TRP A 66 -1.48 -7.22 -3.89
CA TRP A 66 -1.35 -8.65 -3.59
C TRP A 66 -1.34 -9.51 -4.87
N GLY A 67 -2.16 -9.15 -5.86
CA GLY A 67 -2.23 -9.83 -7.16
C GLY A 67 -0.97 -9.73 -8.01
N ALA A 68 -0.01 -8.88 -7.65
CA ALA A 68 1.29 -8.75 -8.32
C ALA A 68 2.29 -9.81 -7.85
N VAL A 69 2.07 -10.40 -6.67
CA VAL A 69 2.97 -11.38 -6.06
C VAL A 69 2.57 -12.79 -6.52
N VAL A 70 3.50 -13.48 -7.17
CA VAL A 70 3.31 -14.85 -7.65
C VAL A 70 4.12 -15.80 -6.79
N GLY A 71 3.52 -16.91 -6.37
CA GLY A 71 4.22 -17.98 -5.68
C GLY A 71 4.96 -18.89 -6.67
N ASP A 72 6.23 -19.17 -6.42
CA ASP A 72 7.03 -20.09 -7.23
C ASP A 72 7.90 -20.97 -6.33
N ASN A 73 7.59 -22.27 -6.25
CA ASN A 73 8.37 -23.26 -5.50
C ASN A 73 8.71 -22.86 -4.04
N GLY A 74 7.80 -22.17 -3.36
CA GLY A 74 7.99 -21.69 -1.98
C GLY A 74 8.73 -20.35 -1.85
N ALA A 75 9.09 -19.73 -2.97
CA ALA A 75 9.54 -18.34 -3.05
C ALA A 75 8.43 -17.44 -3.62
N SER A 76 8.59 -16.12 -3.47
CA SER A 76 7.70 -15.13 -4.07
C SER A 76 8.43 -14.37 -5.18
N VAL A 77 7.72 -14.06 -6.25
CA VAL A 77 8.28 -13.33 -7.40
C VAL A 77 7.31 -12.26 -7.87
N VAL A 78 7.85 -11.19 -8.44
CA VAL A 78 7.11 -10.18 -9.20
C VAL A 78 7.67 -10.11 -10.62
N TRP A 79 6.85 -9.64 -11.56
CA TRP A 79 7.24 -9.47 -12.95
C TRP A 79 7.54 -7.99 -13.22
N LEU A 80 8.81 -7.68 -13.49
CA LEU A 80 9.25 -6.35 -13.92
C LEU A 80 8.96 -6.17 -15.41
N TYR A 81 8.28 -5.09 -15.78
CA TYR A 81 7.96 -4.75 -17.17
C TYR A 81 8.94 -3.72 -17.71
N ASP A 82 9.54 -4.02 -18.87
CA ASP A 82 10.38 -3.11 -19.62
C ASP A 82 9.56 -2.47 -20.75
N PRO A 83 9.28 -1.15 -20.71
CA PRO A 83 8.43 -0.50 -21.70
C PRO A 83 9.11 -0.34 -23.06
N ALA A 84 10.45 -0.34 -23.12
CA ALA A 84 11.20 -0.20 -24.37
C ALA A 84 11.12 -1.47 -25.23
N SER A 85 11.16 -2.62 -24.58
CA SER A 85 11.14 -3.95 -25.22
C SER A 85 9.79 -4.65 -25.13
N ARG A 86 8.86 -4.14 -24.29
CA ARG A 86 7.56 -4.75 -23.93
C ARG A 86 7.68 -6.15 -23.35
N LYS A 87 8.81 -6.44 -22.70
CA LYS A 87 9.09 -7.74 -22.10
C LYS A 87 8.99 -7.66 -20.61
N ILE A 88 8.68 -8.81 -19.99
CA ILE A 88 8.78 -8.97 -18.56
C ILE A 88 10.03 -9.75 -18.17
N ARG A 89 10.57 -9.44 -16.99
CA ARG A 89 11.61 -10.23 -16.32
C ARG A 89 11.18 -10.63 -14.93
N ARG A 90 11.61 -11.81 -14.52
CA ARG A 90 11.39 -12.35 -13.19
C ARG A 90 12.24 -11.61 -12.17
N CYS A 91 11.62 -11.05 -11.14
CA CYS A 91 12.31 -10.48 -9.98
C CYS A 91 11.93 -11.27 -8.72
N PRO A 92 12.86 -12.04 -8.12
CA PRO A 92 12.61 -12.71 -6.86
C PRO A 92 12.53 -11.70 -5.71
N VAL A 93 11.49 -11.84 -4.88
CA VAL A 93 11.23 -10.95 -3.74
C VAL A 93 10.89 -11.77 -2.50
N LYS A 94 11.09 -11.17 -1.33
CA LYS A 94 10.39 -11.59 -0.11
C LYS A 94 9.12 -10.80 -0.01
N ALA A 95 7.99 -11.48 0.17
CA ALA A 95 6.69 -10.84 0.31
C ALA A 95 6.08 -11.18 1.67
N GLU A 96 5.59 -10.16 2.36
CA GLU A 96 4.81 -10.29 3.58
C GLU A 96 3.45 -9.64 3.35
N ARG A 97 2.38 -10.27 3.85
CA ARG A 97 1.03 -9.73 3.66
C ARG A 97 0.88 -8.48 4.53
N ALA A 98 0.54 -7.35 3.93
CA ALA A 98 0.22 -6.15 4.70
C ALA A 98 -1.11 -6.37 5.43
N GLY A 99 -1.11 -6.21 6.75
CA GLY A 99 -2.26 -6.56 7.60
C GLY A 99 -3.56 -5.91 7.13
N GLY A 100 -4.58 -6.74 6.85
CA GLY A 100 -5.94 -6.30 6.51
C GLY A 100 -6.12 -5.62 5.14
N SER A 101 -5.07 -5.51 4.32
CA SER A 101 -5.09 -4.79 3.04
C SER A 101 -4.98 -5.74 1.84
N ASP A 102 -5.39 -5.29 0.64
CA ASP A 102 -5.18 -5.99 -0.64
C ASP A 102 -3.74 -5.80 -1.18
N SER A 103 -2.79 -5.59 -0.28
CA SER A 103 -1.39 -5.29 -0.60
C SER A 103 -0.42 -6.24 0.10
N ALA A 104 0.76 -6.37 -0.50
CA ALA A 104 1.91 -7.06 0.04
C ALA A 104 3.05 -6.06 0.24
N LEU A 105 3.79 -6.23 1.31
CA LEU A 105 5.07 -5.55 1.51
C LEU A 105 6.17 -6.44 0.93
N VAL A 106 6.92 -5.93 -0.05
CA VAL A 106 7.97 -6.69 -0.76
C VAL A 106 9.35 -6.11 -0.56
N SER A 107 10.33 -6.98 -0.35
CA SER A 107 11.75 -6.62 -0.28
C SER A 107 12.56 -7.44 -1.27
N GLY A 108 13.46 -6.81 -2.03
CA GLY A 108 14.26 -7.47 -3.05
C GLY A 108 14.96 -6.47 -3.96
N ASP A 109 15.32 -6.91 -5.17
CA ASP A 109 15.89 -6.06 -6.23
C ASP A 109 14.76 -5.32 -6.96
N LEU A 110 13.99 -4.54 -6.21
CA LEU A 110 12.87 -3.74 -6.69
C LEU A 110 13.05 -2.31 -6.18
N HIS A 111 12.96 -1.34 -7.07
CA HIS A 111 13.20 0.06 -6.77
C HIS A 111 11.95 0.91 -7.04
N PRO A 112 11.79 2.05 -6.34
CA PRO A 112 10.78 3.03 -6.70
C PRO A 112 10.90 3.44 -8.17
N GLY A 113 9.78 3.46 -8.89
CA GLY A 113 9.72 3.76 -10.33
C GLY A 113 9.78 2.53 -11.23
N ASP A 114 10.07 1.34 -10.70
CA ASP A 114 9.97 0.10 -11.46
C ASP A 114 8.51 -0.22 -11.82
N LEU A 115 8.28 -0.57 -13.09
CA LEU A 115 6.97 -1.03 -13.56
C LEU A 115 6.83 -2.52 -13.27
N ILE A 116 5.76 -2.89 -12.56
CA ILE A 116 5.43 -4.28 -12.24
C ILE A 116 4.08 -4.69 -12.80
N VAL A 117 3.91 -5.98 -13.07
CA VAL A 117 2.62 -6.55 -13.45
C VAL A 117 1.72 -6.68 -12.21
N ALA A 118 0.61 -5.93 -12.19
CA ALA A 118 -0.31 -5.89 -11.04
C ALA A 118 -1.30 -7.07 -10.98
N ALA A 119 -1.55 -7.75 -12.10
CA ALA A 119 -2.50 -8.87 -12.19
C ALA A 119 -2.16 -9.82 -13.34
N GLY A 120 -2.54 -11.09 -13.21
CA GLY A 120 -2.32 -12.11 -14.25
C GLY A 120 -0.94 -12.77 -14.23
N GLY A 121 -0.15 -12.56 -13.16
CA GLY A 121 1.21 -13.06 -13.05
C GLY A 121 1.36 -14.59 -13.07
N ASP A 122 0.30 -15.34 -12.75
CA ASP A 122 0.31 -16.81 -12.66
C ASP A 122 0.54 -17.50 -14.03
N TRP A 123 0.16 -16.85 -15.13
CA TRP A 123 0.29 -17.38 -16.49
C TRP A 123 1.51 -16.86 -17.24
N LEU A 124 2.36 -16.07 -16.58
CA LEU A 124 3.49 -15.38 -17.19
C LEU A 124 4.79 -16.16 -16.99
N SER A 125 5.69 -16.00 -17.96
CA SER A 125 7.04 -16.59 -17.95
C SER A 125 8.10 -15.54 -18.25
N ASP A 126 9.31 -15.77 -17.78
CA ASP A 126 10.43 -14.85 -18.01
C ASP A 126 10.68 -14.60 -19.50
N GLY A 127 10.91 -13.34 -19.87
CA GLY A 127 11.18 -12.91 -21.24
C GLY A 127 9.94 -12.84 -22.14
N MET A 128 8.74 -13.11 -21.62
CA MET A 128 7.49 -13.02 -22.39
C MET A 128 7.19 -11.58 -22.79
N THR A 129 6.75 -11.39 -24.03
CA THR A 129 6.21 -10.11 -24.49
C THR A 129 4.77 -9.96 -24.02
N VAL A 130 4.43 -8.82 -23.44
CA VAL A 130 3.08 -8.54 -22.92
C VAL A 130 2.57 -7.20 -23.43
N ASP A 131 1.25 -7.08 -23.54
CA ASP A 131 0.57 -5.82 -23.83
C ASP A 131 -0.06 -5.25 -22.56
N VAL A 132 0.10 -3.94 -22.37
CA VAL A 132 -0.41 -3.26 -21.18
C VAL A 132 -1.90 -2.96 -21.38
N LEU A 133 -2.73 -3.52 -20.50
CA LEU A 133 -4.18 -3.37 -20.57
C LEU A 133 -4.64 -1.92 -20.34
N ASN A 134 -3.89 -1.16 -19.52
CA ASN A 134 -4.20 0.23 -19.20
C ASN A 134 -2.99 1.15 -19.48
N PRO A 135 -2.73 1.52 -20.75
CA PRO A 135 -1.49 2.19 -21.16
C PRO A 135 -1.33 3.63 -20.64
N GLU A 136 -2.40 4.23 -20.11
CA GLU A 136 -2.37 5.56 -19.49
C GLU A 136 -1.46 5.63 -18.27
N VAL A 137 -1.29 4.54 -17.52
CA VAL A 137 -0.39 4.47 -16.34
C VAL A 137 1.09 4.61 -16.70
N LEU A 138 1.45 4.46 -17.99
CA LEU A 138 2.81 4.66 -18.47
C LEU A 138 3.13 6.13 -18.79
N ARG A 139 2.12 7.01 -18.72
CA ARG A 139 2.24 8.44 -19.09
C ARG A 139 2.32 9.37 -17.87
N GLU A 140 2.12 8.86 -16.67
CA GLU A 140 2.31 9.65 -15.45
C GLU A 140 3.82 9.76 -15.18
N ASP A 141 4.34 10.98 -15.41
CA ASP A 141 5.70 11.39 -15.02
C ASP A 141 5.72 11.42 -13.47
N HIS A 142 6.31 10.39 -12.85
CA HIS A 142 6.53 10.28 -11.40
C HIS A 142 7.88 10.87 -11.00
#